data_AF-A0A517YCX5-F1
#
_entry.id   AF-A0A517YCX5-F1
#
_cell.length_a   1.000
_cell.length_b   1.000
_cell.length_c   1.000
_cell.angle_alpha   90.00
_cell.angle_beta   90.00
_cell.angle_gamma   90.00
#
_symmetry.space_group_name_H-M   'P 1'
#
loop_
_entity.id
_entity.type
_entity.pdbx_description
1 polymer ?
#
loop_
_entity_poly.entity_id
_entity_poly.type
_entity_poly.pdbx_seq_one_letter_code
_entity_poly.pdbx_strand_id
1 'polypeptide(L)'
;MHHLACPQPRSNHLLGAMLLGLMTFVAAPALSWGSDEAANELQKKASWSPPTTAEVKKQLDDLLNARKADETQKLKVSALWPDDTIVLDPSDVLDRVAASLAVLEPEASAIYHLTQQPAAAAKIPAATILLDESVPLFVRANLRLVVARWLAQNNLIDEALAQLRGLNPADVADPASLLFYQALGQHRLLEKDNCLKNVTLLLENESTIPRRYATIARLMEADIKPLKVDSLDEVARLMDDIRRRLDLGRAGTKVREEEEQVIAKLEKMIEEMEKQQQQQQQQASGSGSGSPMPSSPMQDSQAAELKGPGNVDSKNIGKKDGWGNLPPKERQEVLQQIGRDLPAHFRETIEEYFKRLAQDGVK
;
A
#
# COMPACT_ATOMS: atom_id res chain seq x y z
N MET A 1 37.53 -12.70 -52.00
CA MET A 1 37.71 -11.98 -53.28
C MET A 1 36.86 -12.69 -54.32
N HIS A 2 35.92 -11.95 -54.94
CA HIS A 2 35.37 -12.12 -56.30
C HIS A 2 34.84 -13.50 -56.74
N HIS A 3 33.72 -13.67 -57.45
CA HIS A 3 32.63 -12.85 -57.95
C HIS A 3 31.80 -13.82 -58.82
N LEU A 4 30.47 -13.61 -58.94
CA LEU A 4 29.64 -13.90 -60.13
C LEU A 4 29.43 -15.39 -60.49
N ALA A 5 28.37 -15.85 -61.15
CA ALA A 5 27.02 -15.41 -61.49
C ALA A 5 26.35 -16.65 -62.12
N CYS A 6 25.00 -16.67 -62.15
CA CYS A 6 24.14 -17.53 -63.00
C CYS A 6 24.55 -17.43 -64.50
N PRO A 7 24.00 -18.19 -65.50
CA PRO A 7 22.73 -18.97 -65.52
C PRO A 7 22.62 -20.24 -66.44
N GLN A 8 21.57 -21.06 -66.22
CA GLN A 8 20.73 -21.84 -67.21
C GLN A 8 21.46 -22.84 -68.18
N PRO A 9 20.83 -23.69 -69.03
CA PRO A 9 19.40 -23.87 -69.36
C PRO A 9 18.91 -25.35 -69.58
N ARG A 10 17.62 -25.48 -70.01
CA ARG A 10 17.02 -26.44 -70.97
C ARG A 10 16.58 -27.86 -70.56
N SER A 11 15.27 -27.97 -70.32
CA SER A 11 14.25 -28.74 -71.08
C SER A 11 14.65 -29.92 -71.98
N ASN A 12 13.93 -31.04 -71.83
CA ASN A 12 13.34 -31.92 -72.87
C ASN A 12 12.46 -32.97 -72.16
N HIS A 13 11.11 -32.93 -72.26
CA HIS A 13 10.21 -33.41 -73.32
C HIS A 13 9.82 -34.89 -73.25
N LEU A 14 8.53 -35.11 -73.54
CA LEU A 14 7.76 -36.34 -73.83
C LEU A 14 7.07 -37.01 -72.63
N LEU A 15 5.83 -37.52 -72.69
CA LEU A 15 4.60 -37.33 -73.49
C LEU A 15 3.60 -38.32 -72.85
N GLY A 16 2.32 -37.98 -72.64
CA GLY A 16 1.31 -39.02 -72.35
C GLY A 16 0.05 -38.64 -71.57
N ALA A 17 -0.99 -38.21 -72.30
CA ALA A 17 -2.44 -38.38 -72.08
C ALA A 17 -3.01 -38.31 -70.64
N MET A 18 -3.72 -37.24 -70.26
CA MET A 18 -5.15 -36.97 -70.51
C MET A 18 -6.10 -37.72 -69.56
N LEU A 19 -6.51 -37.05 -68.48
CA LEU A 19 -7.85 -37.14 -67.89
C LEU A 19 -8.08 -35.92 -66.98
N LEU A 20 -9.02 -35.07 -67.39
CA LEU A 20 -9.47 -33.89 -66.66
C LEU A 20 -10.15 -34.30 -65.35
N GLY A 21 -9.63 -33.76 -64.24
CA GLY A 21 -10.26 -33.82 -62.92
C GLY A 21 -9.87 -32.57 -62.13
N LEU A 22 -10.71 -31.54 -62.23
CA LEU A 22 -10.54 -30.25 -61.58
C LEU A 22 -10.72 -30.42 -60.06
N MET A 23 -9.62 -30.55 -59.31
CA MET A 23 -9.60 -30.49 -57.84
C MET A 23 -8.73 -29.31 -57.40
N THR A 24 -9.40 -28.18 -57.23
CA THR A 24 -8.89 -26.97 -56.59
C THR A 24 -8.47 -27.29 -55.16
N PHE A 25 -7.17 -27.13 -54.88
CA PHE A 25 -6.63 -26.99 -53.53
C PHE A 25 -7.25 -25.74 -52.87
N VAL A 26 -8.21 -25.95 -51.96
CA VAL A 26 -8.67 -24.92 -51.04
C VAL A 26 -7.60 -24.77 -49.97
N ALA A 27 -6.89 -23.64 -50.02
CA ALA A 27 -6.05 -23.17 -48.93
C ALA A 27 -6.92 -23.04 -47.67
N ALA A 28 -6.57 -23.79 -46.61
CA ALA A 28 -7.18 -23.63 -45.31
C ALA A 28 -6.89 -22.20 -44.80
N PRO A 29 -7.90 -21.36 -44.54
CA PRO A 29 -7.67 -20.13 -43.81
C PRO A 29 -7.39 -20.52 -42.36
N ALA A 30 -6.25 -20.08 -41.83
CA ALA A 30 -6.01 -20.09 -40.40
C ALA A 30 -7.10 -19.22 -39.74
N LEU A 31 -8.13 -19.87 -39.21
CA LEU A 31 -9.11 -19.26 -38.34
C LEU A 31 -8.39 -18.91 -37.03
N SER A 32 -7.84 -17.70 -36.96
CA SER A 32 -7.55 -17.05 -35.67
C SER A 32 -8.90 -16.63 -35.07
N TRP A 33 -9.63 -17.61 -34.53
CA TRP A 33 -10.78 -17.34 -33.68
C TRP A 33 -10.30 -16.79 -32.34
N GLY A 34 -10.99 -15.72 -31.90
CA GLY A 34 -10.61 -14.86 -30.79
C GLY A 34 -10.29 -15.62 -29.51
N SER A 35 -9.01 -15.63 -29.16
CA SER A 35 -8.56 -15.93 -27.79
C SER A 35 -8.61 -14.70 -26.89
N ASP A 36 -8.52 -13.48 -27.46
CA ASP A 36 -8.44 -12.25 -26.67
C ASP A 36 -9.81 -11.83 -26.11
N GLU A 37 -10.89 -12.04 -26.85
CA GLU A 37 -12.24 -11.64 -26.42
C GLU A 37 -12.79 -12.59 -25.34
N ALA A 38 -12.56 -13.90 -25.50
CA ALA A 38 -12.92 -14.90 -24.50
C ALA A 38 -12.08 -14.80 -23.20
N ALA A 39 -10.80 -14.37 -23.30
CA ALA A 39 -9.97 -14.10 -22.13
C ALA A 39 -10.42 -12.82 -21.38
N ASN A 40 -11.01 -11.86 -22.09
CA ASN A 40 -11.54 -10.62 -21.51
C ASN A 40 -12.91 -10.83 -20.83
N GLU A 41 -13.74 -11.76 -21.32
CA GLU A 41 -15.02 -12.12 -20.69
C GLU A 41 -14.87 -12.85 -19.34
N LEU A 42 -13.70 -13.48 -19.09
CA LEU A 42 -13.37 -14.15 -17.83
C LEU A 42 -12.71 -13.22 -16.80
N GLN A 43 -12.31 -12.00 -17.19
CA GLN A 43 -11.83 -11.01 -16.23
C GLN A 43 -13.04 -10.41 -15.51
N LYS A 44 -13.03 -10.46 -14.17
CA LYS A 44 -14.02 -9.77 -13.35
C LYS A 44 -13.99 -8.28 -13.73
N LYS A 45 -14.98 -7.85 -14.52
CA LYS A 45 -15.09 -6.45 -14.96
C LYS A 45 -15.18 -5.56 -13.73
N ALA A 46 -14.38 -4.50 -13.70
CA ALA A 46 -14.40 -3.54 -12.62
C ALA A 46 -15.83 -2.98 -12.45
N SER A 47 -16.28 -2.89 -11.20
CA SER A 47 -17.62 -2.43 -10.86
C SER A 47 -17.77 -0.91 -10.92
N TRP A 48 -16.66 -0.20 -11.12
CA TRP A 48 -16.61 1.25 -11.29
C TRP A 48 -15.60 1.62 -12.38
N SER A 49 -15.70 2.84 -12.89
CA SER A 49 -14.73 3.42 -13.82
C SER A 49 -14.58 4.91 -13.53
N PRO A 50 -13.38 5.50 -13.71
CA PRO A 50 -13.23 6.95 -13.64
C PRO A 50 -14.04 7.61 -14.78
N PRO A 51 -14.71 8.75 -14.53
CA PRO A 51 -15.33 9.52 -15.60
C PRO A 51 -14.25 10.09 -16.51
N THR A 52 -14.58 10.22 -17.79
CA THR A 52 -13.72 10.88 -18.76
C THR A 52 -13.67 12.39 -18.52
N THR A 53 -12.59 13.05 -18.92
CA THR A 53 -12.48 14.52 -18.85
C THR A 53 -13.64 15.21 -19.56
N ALA A 54 -14.12 14.67 -20.68
CA ALA A 54 -15.25 15.21 -21.43
C ALA A 54 -16.57 15.11 -20.65
N GLU A 55 -16.81 14.00 -19.95
CA GLU A 55 -18.00 13.85 -19.09
C GLU A 55 -17.97 14.83 -17.91
N VAL A 56 -16.80 15.03 -17.29
CA VAL A 56 -16.64 16.01 -16.20
C VAL A 56 -16.83 17.44 -16.70
N LYS A 57 -16.25 17.80 -17.86
CA LYS A 57 -16.46 19.11 -18.50
C LYS A 57 -17.94 19.34 -18.81
N LYS A 58 -18.64 18.33 -19.33
CA LYS A 58 -20.08 18.40 -19.57
C LYS A 58 -20.88 18.67 -18.28
N GLN A 59 -20.57 17.97 -17.19
CA GLN A 59 -21.21 18.22 -15.89
C GLN A 59 -20.96 19.65 -15.38
N LEU A 60 -19.76 20.20 -15.63
CA LEU A 60 -19.45 21.60 -15.33
C LEU A 60 -20.23 22.57 -16.21
N ASP A 61 -20.36 22.30 -17.51
CA ASP A 61 -21.14 23.13 -18.43
C ASP A 61 -22.62 23.14 -18.05
N ASP A 62 -23.18 21.98 -17.70
CA ASP A 62 -24.55 21.85 -17.19
C ASP A 62 -24.72 22.68 -15.90
N LEU A 63 -23.72 22.66 -15.01
CA LEU A 63 -23.72 23.48 -13.78
C LEU A 63 -23.63 24.98 -14.08
N LEU A 64 -22.75 25.40 -14.99
CA LEU A 64 -22.60 26.80 -15.42
C LEU A 64 -23.93 27.35 -15.98
N ASN A 65 -24.61 26.54 -16.79
CA ASN A 65 -25.91 26.88 -17.36
C ASN A 65 -26.99 26.95 -16.27
N ALA A 66 -27.04 25.97 -15.37
CA ALA A 66 -28.00 25.93 -14.27
C ALA A 66 -27.84 27.13 -13.31
N ARG A 67 -26.60 27.57 -13.06
CA ARG A 67 -26.28 28.73 -12.23
C ARG A 67 -26.37 30.07 -12.97
N LYS A 68 -26.61 30.06 -14.29
CA LYS A 68 -26.61 31.25 -15.15
C LYS A 68 -25.32 32.07 -14.99
N ALA A 69 -24.17 31.38 -15.03
CA ALA A 69 -22.86 32.00 -14.91
C ALA A 69 -22.65 33.08 -15.98
N ASP A 70 -22.03 34.19 -15.62
CA ASP A 70 -21.74 35.28 -16.55
C ASP A 70 -20.57 34.92 -17.50
N GLU A 71 -20.38 35.72 -18.56
CA GLU A 71 -19.31 35.48 -19.54
C GLU A 71 -17.90 35.53 -18.91
N THR A 72 -17.71 36.30 -17.83
CA THR A 72 -16.42 36.36 -17.13
C THR A 72 -16.14 35.07 -16.38
N GLN A 73 -17.14 34.52 -15.68
CA GLN A 73 -17.06 33.25 -14.99
C GLN A 73 -16.83 32.11 -15.96
N LYS A 74 -17.55 32.07 -17.09
CA LYS A 74 -17.34 31.07 -18.14
C LYS A 74 -15.92 31.10 -18.70
N LEU A 75 -15.40 32.30 -19.02
CA LEU A 75 -14.03 32.46 -19.52
C LEU A 75 -12.99 32.00 -18.49
N LYS A 76 -13.16 32.37 -17.21
CA LYS A 76 -12.29 31.92 -16.12
C LYS A 76 -12.29 30.40 -15.98
N VAL A 77 -13.47 29.78 -16.00
CA VAL A 77 -13.58 28.32 -15.93
C VAL A 77 -12.93 27.69 -17.16
N SER A 78 -13.20 28.16 -18.38
CA SER A 78 -12.58 27.60 -19.60
C SER A 78 -11.04 27.68 -19.57
N ALA A 79 -10.47 28.75 -19.01
CA ALA A 79 -9.02 28.91 -18.90
C ALA A 79 -8.37 27.92 -17.92
N LEU A 80 -9.13 27.32 -17.01
CA LEU A 80 -8.65 26.30 -16.08
C LEU A 80 -8.51 24.93 -16.75
N TRP A 81 -9.04 24.72 -17.95
CA TRP A 81 -9.02 23.42 -18.61
C TRP A 81 -8.10 23.44 -19.84
N PRO A 82 -7.22 22.44 -20.00
CA PRO A 82 -6.42 22.33 -21.21
C PRO A 82 -7.30 21.89 -22.40
N ASP A 83 -6.68 21.93 -23.58
CA ASP A 83 -7.23 21.37 -24.80
C ASP A 83 -7.60 19.88 -24.61
N ASP A 84 -8.66 19.43 -25.28
CA ASP A 84 -9.24 18.09 -25.12
C ASP A 84 -8.30 16.96 -25.57
N THR A 85 -7.23 17.32 -26.30
CA THR A 85 -6.17 16.41 -26.72
C THR A 85 -5.22 16.00 -25.58
N ILE A 86 -5.20 16.75 -24.47
CA ILE A 86 -4.34 16.48 -23.31
C ILE A 86 -5.05 15.55 -22.34
N VAL A 87 -4.46 14.37 -22.14
CA VAL A 87 -4.92 13.42 -21.11
C VAL A 87 -4.48 13.94 -19.73
N LEU A 88 -5.45 14.18 -18.86
CA LEU A 88 -5.22 14.62 -17.49
C LEU A 88 -5.17 13.42 -16.53
N ASP A 89 -4.34 13.52 -15.49
CA ASP A 89 -4.41 12.62 -14.34
C ASP A 89 -5.74 12.88 -13.59
N PRO A 90 -6.46 11.84 -13.10
CA PRO A 90 -7.67 12.01 -12.30
C PRO A 90 -7.52 13.00 -11.14
N SER A 91 -6.35 13.04 -10.50
CA SER A 91 -6.08 13.97 -9.42
C SER A 91 -6.06 15.43 -9.88
N ASP A 92 -5.53 15.71 -11.08
CA ASP A 92 -5.56 17.03 -11.71
C ASP A 92 -6.98 17.42 -12.13
N VAL A 93 -7.79 16.46 -12.58
CA VAL A 93 -9.20 16.69 -12.93
C VAL A 93 -9.96 17.18 -11.69
N LEU A 94 -9.79 16.52 -10.54
CA LEU A 94 -10.43 16.95 -9.30
C LEU A 94 -10.02 18.37 -8.88
N ASP A 95 -8.72 18.68 -8.96
CA ASP A 95 -8.20 19.99 -8.56
C ASP A 95 -8.73 21.11 -9.48
N ARG A 96 -8.89 20.82 -10.78
CA ARG A 96 -9.52 21.73 -11.76
C ARG A 96 -11.03 21.87 -11.54
N VAL A 97 -11.74 20.81 -11.16
CA VAL A 97 -13.15 20.88 -10.75
C VAL A 97 -13.27 21.82 -9.56
N ALA A 98 -12.48 21.63 -8.50
CA ALA A 98 -12.53 22.49 -7.33
C ALA A 98 -12.19 23.95 -7.64
N ALA A 99 -11.18 24.20 -8.49
CA ALA A 99 -10.85 25.54 -8.98
C ALA A 99 -12.01 26.16 -9.80
N SER A 100 -12.71 25.36 -10.61
CA SER A 100 -13.87 25.81 -11.37
C SER A 100 -15.03 26.16 -10.45
N LEU A 101 -15.31 25.34 -9.43
CA LEU A 101 -16.34 25.62 -8.42
C LEU A 101 -16.02 26.88 -7.60
N ALA A 102 -14.74 27.14 -7.32
CA ALA A 102 -14.29 28.36 -6.64
C ALA A 102 -14.56 29.65 -7.44
N VAL A 103 -14.69 29.58 -8.77
CA VAL A 103 -15.10 30.72 -9.61
C VAL A 103 -16.61 30.99 -9.50
N LEU A 104 -17.40 29.96 -9.21
CA LEU A 104 -18.86 30.02 -9.22
C LEU A 104 -19.45 30.34 -7.85
N GLU A 105 -18.86 29.80 -6.79
CA GLU A 105 -19.42 29.84 -5.44
C GLU A 105 -18.40 30.46 -4.45
N PRO A 106 -18.77 31.53 -3.72
CA PRO A 106 -17.88 32.14 -2.73
C PRO A 106 -17.43 31.18 -1.62
N GLU A 107 -18.33 30.31 -1.13
CA GLU A 107 -17.98 29.28 -0.13
C GLU A 107 -16.99 28.24 -0.70
N ALA A 108 -17.16 27.85 -1.97
CA ALA A 108 -16.21 26.94 -2.62
C ALA A 108 -14.84 27.60 -2.81
N SER A 109 -14.79 28.92 -3.04
CA SER A 109 -13.53 29.67 -3.11
C SER A 109 -12.74 29.59 -1.81
N ALA A 110 -13.41 29.79 -0.67
CA ALA A 110 -12.77 29.68 0.64
C ALA A 110 -12.23 28.26 0.89
N ILE A 111 -13.00 27.23 0.51
CA ILE A 111 -12.58 25.83 0.61
C ILE A 111 -11.38 25.54 -0.30
N TYR A 112 -11.42 25.98 -1.55
CA TYR A 112 -10.33 25.78 -2.49
C TYR A 112 -9.04 26.40 -1.95
N HIS A 113 -9.09 27.65 -1.51
CA HIS A 113 -7.92 28.33 -0.92
C HIS A 113 -7.39 27.64 0.34
N LEU A 114 -8.25 27.11 1.20
CA LEU A 114 -7.85 26.31 2.36
C LEU A 114 -6.98 25.11 1.91
N THR A 115 -7.42 24.39 0.88
CA THR A 115 -6.73 23.18 0.43
C THR A 115 -5.40 23.45 -0.27
N GLN A 116 -5.11 24.72 -0.58
CA GLN A 116 -3.81 25.16 -1.09
C GLN A 116 -2.84 25.58 0.04
N GLN A 117 -3.28 25.65 1.29
CA GLN A 117 -2.46 26.10 2.42
C GLN A 117 -1.91 24.92 3.24
N PRO A 118 -0.73 25.06 3.87
CA PRO A 118 -0.25 24.10 4.85
C PRO A 118 -1.16 24.11 6.10
N ALA A 119 -1.42 22.95 6.72
CA ALA A 119 -2.38 22.86 7.84
C ALA A 119 -2.08 23.76 9.03
N ALA A 120 -0.81 24.02 9.34
CA ALA A 120 -0.43 24.88 10.45
C ALA A 120 -0.97 26.31 10.33
N ALA A 121 -1.31 26.77 9.12
CA ALA A 121 -1.84 28.10 8.85
C ALA A 121 -3.37 28.11 8.60
N ALA A 122 -3.98 26.93 8.46
CA ALA A 122 -5.29 26.76 7.88
C ALA A 122 -6.40 26.72 8.96
N LYS A 123 -7.39 27.60 8.85
CA LYS A 123 -8.63 27.53 9.65
C LYS A 123 -9.71 26.85 8.82
N ILE A 124 -10.21 25.70 9.29
CA ILE A 124 -11.30 24.99 8.60
C ILE A 124 -12.54 25.90 8.59
N PRO A 125 -13.01 26.34 7.41
CA PRO A 125 -14.20 27.18 7.32
C PRO A 125 -15.43 26.37 7.74
N ALA A 126 -16.39 27.02 8.40
CA ALA A 126 -17.72 26.47 8.57
C ALA A 126 -18.44 26.50 7.21
N ALA A 127 -18.10 25.57 6.34
CA ALA A 127 -18.61 25.52 4.97
C ALA A 127 -19.93 24.73 4.95
N THR A 128 -21.04 25.45 5.07
CA THR A 128 -22.39 24.87 5.03
C THR A 128 -22.68 24.21 3.69
N ILE A 129 -22.10 24.71 2.61
CA ILE A 129 -22.22 24.16 1.24
C ILE A 129 -21.85 22.67 1.15
N LEU A 130 -21.00 22.16 2.04
CA LEU A 130 -20.58 20.75 2.02
C LEU A 130 -21.71 19.79 2.41
N LEU A 131 -22.64 20.24 3.26
CA LEU A 131 -23.71 19.41 3.82
C LEU A 131 -25.09 19.81 3.32
N ASP A 132 -25.25 20.99 2.74
CA ASP A 132 -26.51 21.45 2.15
C ASP A 132 -26.98 20.51 1.02
N GLU A 133 -28.18 19.95 1.18
CA GLU A 133 -28.81 19.04 0.21
C GLU A 133 -29.44 19.79 -0.97
N SER A 134 -29.65 21.12 -0.85
CA SER A 134 -30.11 21.95 -1.97
C SER A 134 -29.02 22.20 -3.01
N VAL A 135 -27.77 21.97 -2.64
CA VAL A 135 -26.60 22.09 -3.52
C VAL A 135 -26.45 20.80 -4.35
N PRO A 136 -26.27 20.89 -5.69
CA PRO A 136 -26.15 19.72 -6.55
C PRO A 136 -25.06 18.75 -6.07
N LEU A 137 -25.36 17.44 -6.08
CA LEU A 137 -24.47 16.40 -5.57
C LEU A 137 -23.04 16.50 -6.12
N PHE A 138 -22.90 16.76 -7.42
CA PHE A 138 -21.60 16.95 -8.07
C PHE A 138 -20.73 18.02 -7.38
N VAL A 139 -21.32 19.14 -6.95
CA VAL A 139 -20.60 20.24 -6.28
C VAL A 139 -20.15 19.80 -4.89
N ARG A 140 -21.09 19.36 -4.04
CA ARG A 140 -20.80 18.94 -2.66
C ARG A 140 -19.87 17.73 -2.61
N ALA A 141 -20.05 16.72 -3.45
CA ALA A 141 -19.23 15.51 -3.44
C ALA A 141 -17.76 15.82 -3.79
N ASN A 142 -17.50 16.60 -4.83
CA ASN A 142 -16.13 16.95 -5.23
C ASN A 142 -15.45 17.90 -4.23
N LEU A 143 -16.18 18.87 -3.66
CA LEU A 143 -15.63 19.72 -2.59
C LEU A 143 -15.30 18.91 -1.32
N ARG A 144 -16.21 18.01 -0.90
CA ARG A 144 -15.96 17.09 0.22
C ARG A 144 -14.74 16.21 -0.03
N LEU A 145 -14.55 15.70 -1.25
CA LEU A 145 -13.39 14.88 -1.60
C LEU A 145 -12.07 15.67 -1.53
N VAL A 146 -12.03 16.89 -2.06
CA VAL A 146 -10.83 17.74 -1.99
C VAL A 146 -10.49 18.12 -0.56
N VAL A 147 -11.49 18.46 0.25
CA VAL A 147 -11.31 18.72 1.68
C VAL A 147 -10.82 17.47 2.41
N ALA A 148 -11.43 16.31 2.16
CA ALA A 148 -11.02 15.06 2.79
C ALA A 148 -9.58 14.66 2.45
N ARG A 149 -9.17 14.82 1.18
CA ARG A 149 -7.78 14.64 0.73
C ARG A 149 -6.83 15.50 1.56
N TRP A 150 -7.13 16.78 1.68
CA TRP A 150 -6.32 17.71 2.47
C TRP A 150 -6.31 17.36 3.96
N LEU A 151 -7.45 17.02 4.55
CA LEU A 151 -7.56 16.63 5.96
C LEU A 151 -6.72 15.37 6.26
N ALA A 152 -6.82 14.35 5.41
CA ALA A 152 -6.07 13.11 5.56
C ALA A 152 -4.56 13.31 5.48
N GLN A 153 -4.10 14.18 4.58
CA GLN A 153 -2.68 14.56 4.45
C GLN A 153 -2.14 15.29 5.69
N ASN A 154 -3.02 15.85 6.51
CA ASN A 154 -2.69 16.58 7.73
C ASN A 154 -3.09 15.82 9.00
N ASN A 155 -3.21 14.50 8.93
CA ASN A 155 -3.53 13.61 10.06
C ASN A 155 -4.90 13.84 10.73
N LEU A 156 -5.80 14.61 10.10
CA LEU A 156 -7.18 14.82 10.54
C LEU A 156 -8.09 13.71 9.98
N ILE A 157 -7.81 12.48 10.41
CA ILE A 157 -8.38 11.25 9.83
C ILE A 157 -9.88 11.14 10.09
N ASP A 158 -10.33 11.41 11.31
CA ASP A 158 -11.75 11.37 11.68
C ASP A 158 -12.59 12.34 10.83
N GLU A 159 -12.09 13.57 10.66
CA GLU A 159 -12.74 14.60 9.84
C GLU A 159 -12.73 14.22 8.36
N ALA A 160 -11.64 13.68 7.86
CA ALA A 160 -11.55 13.21 6.48
C ALA A 160 -12.63 12.14 6.20
N LEU A 161 -12.77 11.13 7.06
CA LEU A 161 -13.79 10.09 6.92
C LEU A 161 -15.22 10.64 7.06
N ALA A 162 -15.44 11.62 7.94
CA ALA A 162 -16.73 12.30 8.03
C ALA A 162 -17.10 12.97 6.70
N GLN A 163 -16.13 13.60 6.03
CA GLN A 163 -16.34 14.19 4.71
C GLN A 163 -16.54 13.15 3.61
N LEU A 164 -15.98 11.95 3.71
CA LEU A 164 -16.15 10.90 2.69
C LEU A 164 -17.36 9.99 2.93
N ARG A 165 -18.04 10.12 4.07
CA ARG A 165 -19.17 9.28 4.44
C ARG A 165 -20.32 9.41 3.43
N GLY A 166 -20.76 8.27 2.92
CA GLY A 166 -21.89 8.15 1.99
C GLY A 166 -21.59 8.50 0.53
N LEU A 167 -20.36 8.91 0.21
CA LEU A 167 -19.95 9.13 -1.18
C LEU A 167 -19.58 7.80 -1.85
N ASN A 168 -19.98 7.65 -3.10
CA ASN A 168 -19.71 6.50 -3.95
C ASN A 168 -18.81 6.89 -5.14
N PRO A 169 -18.15 5.92 -5.80
CA PRO A 169 -17.33 6.18 -6.98
C PRO A 169 -18.02 7.00 -8.07
N ALA A 170 -19.33 6.81 -8.28
CA ALA A 170 -20.07 7.53 -9.31
C ALA A 170 -20.34 9.02 -8.98
N ASP A 171 -20.16 9.44 -7.73
CA ASP A 171 -20.55 10.77 -7.26
C ASP A 171 -19.44 11.83 -7.49
N VAL A 172 -18.22 11.40 -7.83
CA VAL A 172 -17.01 12.24 -7.83
C VAL A 172 -16.24 12.16 -9.15
N ALA A 173 -15.48 13.21 -9.44
CA ALA A 173 -14.61 13.28 -10.62
C ALA A 173 -13.35 12.41 -10.50
N ASP A 174 -12.91 12.08 -9.28
CA ASP A 174 -11.76 11.21 -9.01
C ASP A 174 -12.13 10.06 -8.04
N PRO A 175 -12.72 8.97 -8.57
CA PRO A 175 -13.16 7.85 -7.74
C PRO A 175 -12.00 7.08 -7.10
N ALA A 176 -10.82 7.08 -7.75
CA ALA A 176 -9.63 6.43 -7.21
C ALA A 176 -9.17 7.11 -5.92
N SER A 177 -9.14 8.45 -5.89
CA SER A 177 -8.85 9.19 -4.66
C SER A 177 -9.90 8.96 -3.58
N LEU A 178 -11.18 8.92 -3.93
CA LEU A 178 -12.24 8.65 -2.95
C LEU A 178 -12.01 7.32 -2.23
N LEU A 179 -11.86 6.23 -2.99
CA LEU A 179 -11.65 4.90 -2.43
C LEU A 179 -10.33 4.81 -1.66
N PHE A 180 -9.27 5.44 -2.17
CA PHE A 180 -7.97 5.49 -1.51
C PHE A 180 -8.05 6.17 -0.14
N TYR A 181 -8.63 7.37 -0.06
CA TYR A 181 -8.71 8.10 1.21
C TYR A 181 -9.73 7.51 2.18
N GLN A 182 -10.81 6.89 1.69
CA GLN A 182 -11.70 6.09 2.54
C GLN A 182 -10.95 4.91 3.17
N ALA A 183 -10.26 4.12 2.34
CA ALA A 183 -9.47 2.99 2.82
C ALA A 183 -8.35 3.44 3.77
N LEU A 184 -7.64 4.52 3.46
CA LEU A 184 -6.55 5.05 4.28
C LEU A 184 -7.04 5.44 5.68
N GLY A 185 -8.17 6.16 5.76
CA GLY A 185 -8.73 6.53 7.04
C GLY A 185 -9.22 5.31 7.83
N GLN A 186 -9.90 4.38 7.17
CA GLN A 186 -10.39 3.14 7.79
C GLN A 186 -9.25 2.24 8.28
N HIS A 187 -8.14 2.22 7.56
CA HIS A 187 -6.92 1.53 8.00
C HIS A 187 -6.36 2.13 9.29
N ARG A 188 -6.26 3.47 9.34
CA ARG A 188 -5.78 4.20 10.52
C ARG A 188 -6.68 4.04 11.74
N LEU A 189 -7.99 3.97 11.54
CA LEU A 189 -8.98 3.78 12.61
C LEU A 189 -9.27 2.29 12.91
N LEU A 190 -8.51 1.35 12.33
CA LEU A 190 -8.69 -0.09 12.51
C LEU A 190 -10.08 -0.62 12.13
N GLU A 191 -10.78 0.06 11.22
CA GLU A 191 -12.03 -0.40 10.61
C GLU A 191 -11.74 -1.46 9.52
N LYS A 192 -11.25 -2.62 9.94
CA LYS A 192 -10.72 -3.69 9.07
C LYS A 192 -11.62 -4.03 7.89
N ASP A 193 -12.90 -4.34 8.14
CA ASP A 193 -13.81 -4.80 7.09
C ASP A 193 -14.12 -3.70 6.06
N ASN A 194 -14.31 -2.47 6.53
CA ASN A 194 -14.54 -1.32 5.66
C ASN A 194 -13.28 -1.01 4.81
N CYS A 195 -12.10 -1.06 5.44
CA CYS A 195 -10.83 -0.88 4.75
C CYS A 195 -10.64 -1.93 3.66
N LEU A 196 -10.81 -3.22 3.97
CA LEU A 196 -10.65 -4.30 3.00
C LEU A 196 -11.66 -4.19 1.85
N LYS A 197 -12.90 -3.81 2.15
CA LYS A 197 -13.93 -3.56 1.13
C LYS A 197 -13.48 -2.47 0.14
N ASN A 198 -13.02 -1.32 0.65
CA ASN A 198 -12.62 -0.20 -0.20
C ASN A 198 -11.30 -0.45 -0.94
N VAL A 199 -10.33 -1.13 -0.32
CA VAL A 199 -9.09 -1.56 -0.99
C VAL A 199 -9.40 -2.54 -2.12
N THR A 200 -10.24 -3.56 -1.86
CA THR A 200 -10.64 -4.53 -2.89
C THR A 200 -11.31 -3.82 -4.05
N LEU A 201 -12.22 -2.88 -3.77
CA LEU A 201 -12.89 -2.08 -4.79
C LEU A 201 -11.91 -1.22 -5.58
N LEU A 202 -10.98 -0.52 -4.92
CA LEU A 202 -9.95 0.29 -5.58
C LEU A 202 -9.08 -0.54 -6.53
N LEU A 203 -8.68 -1.74 -6.10
CA LEU A 203 -7.81 -2.64 -6.86
C LEU A 203 -8.50 -3.33 -8.05
N GLU A 204 -9.82 -3.21 -8.21
CA GLU A 204 -10.49 -3.66 -9.44
C GLU A 204 -9.97 -2.92 -10.69
N ASN A 205 -9.46 -1.71 -10.53
CA ASN A 205 -8.91 -0.86 -11.60
C ASN A 205 -7.40 -0.62 -11.46
N GLU A 206 -6.68 -1.54 -10.82
CA GLU A 206 -5.29 -1.38 -10.40
C GLU A 206 -4.32 -0.86 -11.49
N SER A 207 -4.48 -1.31 -12.75
CA SER A 207 -3.61 -0.89 -13.86
C SER A 207 -3.86 0.54 -14.35
N THR A 208 -4.98 1.15 -13.98
CA THR A 208 -5.43 2.45 -14.46
C THR A 208 -5.32 3.57 -13.42
N ILE A 209 -5.25 3.21 -12.13
CA ILE A 209 -5.10 4.17 -11.04
C ILE A 209 -3.64 4.61 -10.85
N PRO A 210 -3.38 5.74 -10.18
CA PRO A 210 -2.02 6.17 -9.87
C PRO A 210 -1.22 5.07 -9.14
N ARG A 211 0.01 4.80 -9.58
CA ARG A 211 0.89 3.74 -9.02
C ARG A 211 1.03 3.82 -7.51
N ARG A 212 1.11 5.05 -6.96
CA ARG A 212 1.17 5.29 -5.52
C ARG A 212 -0.03 4.71 -4.77
N TYR A 213 -1.24 4.85 -5.33
CA TYR A 213 -2.45 4.34 -4.71
C TYR A 213 -2.50 2.81 -4.76
N ALA A 214 -2.17 2.21 -5.92
CA ALA A 214 -2.10 0.76 -6.05
C ALA A 214 -1.09 0.14 -5.05
N THR A 215 0.12 0.68 -4.97
CA THR A 215 1.16 0.17 -4.08
C THR A 215 0.74 0.28 -2.61
N ILE A 216 0.26 1.44 -2.18
CA ILE A 216 -0.15 1.64 -0.78
C ILE A 216 -1.39 0.81 -0.45
N ALA A 217 -2.36 0.68 -1.37
CA ALA A 217 -3.54 -0.16 -1.17
C ALA A 217 -3.17 -1.64 -0.96
N ARG A 218 -2.25 -2.19 -1.77
CA ARG A 218 -1.73 -3.55 -1.55
C ARG A 218 -1.04 -3.71 -0.19
N LEU A 219 -0.24 -2.73 0.20
CA LEU A 219 0.42 -2.73 1.52
C LEU A 219 -0.62 -2.69 2.65
N MET A 220 -1.64 -1.84 2.53
CA MET A 220 -2.74 -1.77 3.49
C MET A 220 -3.53 -3.08 3.57
N GLU A 221 -3.82 -3.73 2.43
CA GLU A 221 -4.48 -5.04 2.42
C GLU A 221 -3.64 -6.08 3.16
N ALA A 222 -2.36 -6.21 2.80
CA ALA A 222 -1.46 -7.18 3.40
C ALA A 222 -1.24 -6.93 4.90
N ASP A 223 -1.27 -5.67 5.32
CA ASP A 223 -1.08 -5.25 6.71
C ASP A 223 -2.33 -5.46 7.58
N ILE A 224 -3.53 -5.07 7.11
CA ILE A 224 -4.74 -5.12 7.96
C ILE A 224 -5.44 -6.48 7.94
N LYS A 225 -5.27 -7.27 6.89
CA LYS A 225 -5.87 -8.61 6.75
C LYS A 225 -5.49 -9.59 7.86
N PRO A 226 -4.21 -9.72 8.29
CA PRO A 226 -3.83 -10.61 9.39
C PRO A 226 -4.16 -10.05 10.78
N LEU A 227 -4.61 -8.79 10.90
CA LEU A 227 -4.89 -8.17 12.20
C LEU A 227 -5.90 -8.99 12.99
N LYS A 228 -5.53 -9.36 14.22
CA LYS A 228 -6.34 -10.12 15.17
C LYS A 228 -6.86 -9.21 16.27
N VAL A 229 -8.13 -9.38 16.60
CA VAL A 229 -8.74 -8.73 17.76
C VAL A 229 -8.07 -9.25 19.03
N ASP A 230 -7.84 -8.35 19.99
CA ASP A 230 -7.16 -8.57 21.27
C ASP A 230 -5.70 -9.02 21.12
N SER A 231 -5.03 -8.66 20.03
CA SER A 231 -3.60 -8.91 19.85
C SER A 231 -2.74 -7.71 20.28
N LEU A 232 -1.46 -7.97 20.60
CA LEU A 232 -0.49 -6.91 20.86
C LEU A 232 -0.32 -5.95 19.67
N ASP A 233 -0.47 -6.43 18.43
CA ASP A 233 -0.44 -5.59 17.23
C ASP A 233 -1.63 -4.61 17.20
N GLU A 234 -2.85 -5.09 17.50
CA GLU A 234 -4.02 -4.21 17.63
C GLU A 234 -3.82 -3.15 18.73
N VAL A 235 -3.29 -3.55 19.90
CA VAL A 235 -3.00 -2.61 20.99
C VAL A 235 -1.97 -1.56 20.57
N ALA A 236 -0.87 -1.97 19.92
CA ALA A 236 0.15 -1.04 19.46
C ALA A 236 -0.41 0.01 18.48
N ARG A 237 -1.34 -0.40 17.62
CA ARG A 237 -2.02 0.52 16.68
C ARG A 237 -3.01 1.45 17.36
N LEU A 238 -3.76 0.97 18.36
CA LEU A 238 -4.63 1.83 19.18
C LEU A 238 -3.80 2.89 19.93
N MET A 239 -2.63 2.51 20.46
CA MET A 239 -1.72 3.46 21.09
C MET A 239 -1.17 4.52 20.10
N ASP A 240 -0.90 4.15 18.84
CA ASP A 240 -0.52 5.11 17.80
C ASP A 240 -1.68 6.07 17.45
N ASP A 241 -2.92 5.58 17.42
CA ASP A 241 -4.13 6.43 17.25
C ASP A 241 -4.29 7.43 18.38
N ILE A 242 -4.15 6.98 19.64
CA ILE A 242 -4.19 7.82 20.84
C ILE A 242 -3.10 8.88 20.75
N ARG A 243 -1.87 8.50 20.40
CA ARG A 243 -0.75 9.44 20.23
C ARG A 243 -1.09 10.51 19.20
N ARG A 244 -1.59 10.12 18.01
CA ARG A 244 -2.00 11.08 16.97
C ARG A 244 -3.01 12.08 17.52
N ARG A 245 -4.00 11.62 18.28
CA ARG A 245 -5.05 12.49 18.84
C ARG A 245 -4.51 13.44 19.89
N LEU A 246 -3.61 12.98 20.75
CA LEU A 246 -2.93 13.81 21.74
C LEU A 246 -2.05 14.88 21.06
N ASP A 247 -1.35 14.54 19.97
CA ASP A 247 -0.58 15.50 19.16
C ASP A 247 -1.47 16.59 18.55
N LEU A 248 -2.74 16.27 18.27
CA LEU A 248 -3.77 17.21 17.82
C LEU A 248 -4.43 18.00 18.98
N GLY A 249 -3.95 17.84 20.22
CA GLY A 249 -4.51 18.47 21.41
C GLY A 249 -5.86 17.91 21.87
N ARG A 250 -6.24 16.71 21.40
CA ARG A 250 -7.51 16.06 21.76
C ARG A 250 -7.29 15.15 22.97
N ALA A 251 -7.66 15.62 24.15
CA ALA A 251 -7.61 14.84 25.41
C ALA A 251 -9.02 14.64 26.03
N GLY A 252 -10.05 14.61 25.17
CA GLY A 252 -11.46 14.47 25.57
C GLY A 252 -11.85 13.04 25.95
N THR A 253 -13.15 12.82 26.19
CA THR A 253 -13.71 11.53 26.63
C THR A 253 -13.38 10.39 25.68
N LYS A 254 -13.52 10.60 24.36
CA LYS A 254 -13.22 9.58 23.34
C LYS A 254 -11.80 9.01 23.46
N VAL A 255 -10.80 9.85 23.75
CA VAL A 255 -9.41 9.39 23.88
C VAL A 255 -9.20 8.61 25.18
N ARG A 256 -9.84 9.05 26.27
CA ARG A 256 -9.79 8.32 27.55
C ARG A 256 -10.45 6.94 27.45
N GLU A 257 -11.59 6.85 26.75
CA GLU A 257 -12.25 5.57 26.49
C GLU A 257 -11.36 4.62 25.68
N GLU A 258 -10.62 5.13 24.70
CA GLU A 258 -9.64 4.34 23.94
C GLU A 258 -8.43 3.92 24.81
N GLU A 259 -7.94 4.78 25.69
CA GLU A 259 -6.89 4.45 26.67
C GLU A 259 -7.36 3.34 27.65
N GLU A 260 -8.60 3.43 28.15
CA GLU A 260 -9.20 2.41 29.01
C GLU A 260 -9.36 1.08 28.26
N GLN A 261 -9.76 1.10 26.99
CA GLN A 261 -9.82 -0.10 26.15
C GLN A 261 -8.45 -0.75 25.98
N VAL A 262 -7.38 0.04 25.81
CA VAL A 262 -6.01 -0.46 25.75
C VAL A 262 -5.62 -1.15 27.06
N ILE A 263 -5.92 -0.55 28.21
CA ILE A 263 -5.64 -1.13 29.53
C ILE A 263 -6.39 -2.46 29.69
N ALA A 264 -7.69 -2.49 29.39
CA ALA A 264 -8.51 -3.69 29.51
C ALA A 264 -8.00 -4.83 28.62
N LYS A 265 -7.56 -4.54 27.39
CA LYS A 265 -6.96 -5.54 26.49
C LYS A 265 -5.64 -6.08 27.03
N LEU A 266 -4.79 -5.22 27.60
CA LEU A 266 -3.52 -5.63 28.21
C LEU A 266 -3.74 -6.48 29.48
N GLU A 267 -4.68 -6.10 30.35
CA GLU A 267 -5.04 -6.89 31.53
C GLU A 267 -5.53 -8.28 31.15
N LYS A 268 -6.42 -8.38 30.15
CA LYS A 268 -6.88 -9.67 29.61
C LYS A 268 -5.73 -10.53 29.11
N MET A 269 -4.78 -9.95 28.37
CA MET A 269 -3.60 -10.68 27.88
C MET A 269 -2.70 -11.16 29.02
N ILE A 270 -2.51 -10.35 30.07
CA ILE A 270 -1.75 -10.73 31.26
C ILE A 270 -2.43 -11.94 31.94
N GLU A 271 -3.74 -11.87 32.15
CA GLU A 271 -4.51 -12.96 32.76
C GLU A 271 -4.42 -14.27 31.94
N GLU A 272 -4.51 -14.18 30.62
CA GLU A 272 -4.36 -15.33 29.72
C GLU A 272 -2.95 -15.95 29.82
N MET A 273 -1.90 -15.13 29.87
CA MET A 273 -0.52 -15.61 30.03
C MET A 273 -0.28 -16.23 31.41
N GLU A 274 -0.81 -15.64 32.48
CA GLU A 274 -0.72 -16.21 33.83
C GLU A 274 -1.40 -17.58 33.92
N LYS A 275 -2.59 -17.73 33.31
CA LYS A 275 -3.29 -19.01 33.20
C LYS A 275 -2.48 -20.06 32.42
N GLN A 276 -1.88 -19.67 31.30
CA GLN A 276 -1.02 -20.56 30.52
C GLN A 276 0.21 -21.02 31.33
N GLN A 277 0.82 -20.12 32.10
CA GLN A 277 1.97 -20.44 32.95
C GLN A 277 1.59 -21.40 34.08
N GLN A 278 0.45 -21.20 34.73
CA GLN A 278 -0.05 -22.11 35.77
C GLN A 278 -0.36 -23.51 35.22
N GLN A 279 -0.95 -23.60 34.02
CA GLN A 279 -1.21 -24.89 33.36
C GLN A 279 0.08 -25.62 32.96
N GLN A 280 1.10 -24.90 32.47
CA GLN A 280 2.41 -25.51 32.19
C GLN A 280 3.11 -26.03 33.45
N GLN A 281 2.98 -25.34 34.59
CA GLN A 281 3.51 -25.82 35.87
C GLN A 281 2.80 -27.08 36.38
N GLN A 282 1.49 -27.24 36.13
CA GLN A 282 0.76 -28.46 36.50
C GLN A 282 1.07 -29.64 35.58
N GLN A 283 1.30 -29.44 34.27
CA GLN A 283 1.69 -30.53 33.37
C GLN A 283 3.12 -31.05 33.57
N ALA A 284 4.03 -30.24 34.12
CA ALA A 284 5.37 -30.68 34.51
C ALA A 284 5.39 -31.60 35.75
N SER A 285 4.25 -31.78 36.44
CA SER A 285 4.13 -32.65 37.62
C SER A 285 3.56 -34.05 37.32
N GLY A 286 3.24 -34.35 36.06
CA GLY A 286 2.54 -35.59 35.65
C GLY A 286 3.35 -36.65 34.88
N SER A 287 4.59 -36.37 34.45
CA SER A 287 5.43 -37.34 33.74
C SER A 287 6.73 -37.58 34.52
N GLY A 288 6.85 -38.79 35.07
CA GLY A 288 7.95 -39.19 35.93
C GLY A 288 9.33 -39.22 35.29
N SER A 289 10.31 -39.31 36.19
CA SER A 289 11.74 -39.61 36.02
C SER A 289 12.71 -38.40 35.86
N GLY A 290 13.09 -37.85 37.01
CA GLY A 290 14.51 -37.64 37.32
C GLY A 290 15.14 -36.27 37.02
N SER A 291 14.79 -35.23 37.79
CA SER A 291 15.70 -34.13 38.17
C SER A 291 15.11 -33.32 39.32
N PRO A 292 15.90 -32.93 40.34
CA PRO A 292 15.40 -32.16 41.47
C PRO A 292 15.15 -30.71 41.05
N MET A 293 13.91 -30.38 40.71
CA MET A 293 13.47 -28.98 40.64
C MET A 293 12.96 -28.52 42.02
N PRO A 294 13.40 -27.36 42.54
CA PRO A 294 12.91 -26.81 43.79
C PRO A 294 11.47 -26.29 43.63
N SER A 295 10.61 -26.63 44.59
CA SER A 295 9.18 -26.31 44.62
C SER A 295 8.85 -25.00 45.35
N SER A 296 9.85 -24.15 45.63
CA SER A 296 9.65 -22.87 46.32
C SER A 296 10.72 -21.84 45.89
N PRO A 297 10.36 -20.54 45.75
CA PRO A 297 11.34 -19.48 45.51
C PRO A 297 12.35 -19.41 46.66
N MET A 298 13.63 -19.17 46.35
CA MET A 298 14.65 -18.99 47.39
C MET A 298 14.32 -17.75 48.23
N GLN A 299 14.25 -17.91 49.56
CA GLN A 299 13.98 -16.80 50.48
C GLN A 299 15.09 -15.73 50.48
N ASP A 300 16.32 -16.09 50.08
CA ASP A 300 17.46 -15.19 49.97
C ASP A 300 18.21 -15.39 48.65
N SER A 301 18.74 -14.30 48.07
CA SER A 301 19.60 -14.30 46.88
C SER A 301 20.99 -14.85 47.18
N GLN A 302 21.09 -16.13 47.50
CA GLN A 302 22.35 -16.85 47.54
C GLN A 302 22.57 -17.62 46.23
N ALA A 303 23.83 -17.86 45.87
CA ALA A 303 24.16 -18.68 44.71
C ALA A 303 23.59 -20.10 44.93
N ALA A 304 22.61 -20.49 44.13
CA ALA A 304 21.99 -21.81 44.23
C ALA A 304 23.05 -22.89 43.95
N GLU A 305 23.29 -23.79 44.91
CA GLU A 305 24.20 -24.95 44.75
C GLU A 305 23.65 -26.03 43.81
N LEU A 306 22.44 -25.84 43.28
CA LEU A 306 21.80 -26.72 42.32
C LEU A 306 22.51 -26.63 40.97
N LYS A 307 23.46 -27.53 40.72
CA LYS A 307 23.98 -27.80 39.38
C LYS A 307 22.93 -28.58 38.58
N GLY A 308 22.23 -27.88 37.68
CA GLY A 308 21.52 -28.54 36.59
C GLY A 308 22.51 -29.27 35.68
N PRO A 309 22.09 -30.33 34.95
CA PRO A 309 22.96 -31.14 34.10
C PRO A 309 23.61 -30.39 32.93
N GLY A 310 23.35 -29.08 32.76
CA GLY A 310 23.95 -28.27 31.71
C GLY A 310 23.51 -28.66 30.30
N ASN A 311 22.46 -29.46 30.18
CA ASN A 311 21.89 -29.86 28.90
C ASN A 311 21.03 -28.72 28.36
N VAL A 312 21.64 -27.88 27.53
CA VAL A 312 20.93 -26.96 26.64
C VAL A 312 20.44 -27.75 25.44
N ASP A 313 19.14 -27.69 25.15
CA ASP A 313 18.60 -28.21 23.89
C ASP A 313 19.25 -27.45 22.74
N SER A 314 20.11 -28.13 21.98
CA SER A 314 20.74 -27.54 20.81
C SER A 314 19.66 -27.30 19.76
N LYS A 315 19.20 -26.05 19.64
CA LYS A 315 18.32 -25.62 18.55
C LYS A 315 19.01 -25.97 17.23
N ASN A 316 18.31 -26.69 16.36
CA ASN A 316 18.87 -27.14 15.09
C ASN A 316 18.99 -25.94 14.14
N ILE A 317 20.16 -25.31 14.10
CA ILE A 317 20.44 -24.08 13.34
C ILE A 317 20.78 -24.35 11.87
N GLY A 318 20.50 -25.54 11.36
CA GLY A 318 20.93 -25.98 10.02
C GLY A 318 22.43 -26.29 9.94
N LYS A 319 22.96 -26.40 8.70
CA LYS A 319 24.40 -26.63 8.46
C LYS A 319 25.19 -25.42 8.97
N LYS A 320 25.95 -25.62 10.05
CA LYS A 320 26.88 -24.62 10.61
C LYS A 320 28.16 -24.44 9.79
N ASP A 321 28.35 -25.26 8.75
CA ASP A 321 29.46 -25.11 7.81
C ASP A 321 29.16 -23.94 6.87
N GLY A 322 29.76 -22.78 7.14
CA GLY A 322 29.77 -21.65 6.20
C GLY A 322 29.69 -20.27 6.82
N TRP A 323 29.25 -20.16 8.08
CA TRP A 323 29.29 -18.89 8.81
C TRP A 323 30.57 -18.82 9.64
N GLY A 324 31.69 -18.50 8.98
CA GLY A 324 32.95 -18.17 9.65
C GLY A 324 34.20 -18.87 9.11
N ASN A 325 34.06 -19.92 8.30
CA ASN A 325 35.20 -20.61 7.69
C ASN A 325 35.13 -20.53 6.16
N LEU A 326 35.51 -19.36 5.62
CA LEU A 326 35.80 -19.25 4.19
C LEU A 326 36.94 -20.23 3.84
N PRO A 327 36.84 -21.02 2.76
CA PRO A 327 37.93 -21.83 2.25
C PRO A 327 39.22 -21.00 2.11
N PRO A 328 40.42 -21.55 2.39
CA PRO A 328 41.66 -20.77 2.45
C PRO A 328 41.92 -19.88 1.22
N LYS A 329 41.55 -20.38 0.03
CA LYS A 329 41.71 -19.67 -1.25
C LYS A 329 40.84 -18.42 -1.35
N GLU A 330 39.56 -18.54 -0.99
CA GLU A 330 38.62 -17.41 -1.01
C GLU A 330 38.96 -16.38 0.07
N ARG A 331 39.51 -16.84 1.20
CA ARG A 331 39.95 -15.95 2.28
C ARG A 331 41.08 -15.02 1.83
N GLN A 332 42.06 -15.55 1.10
CA GLN A 332 43.14 -14.74 0.54
C GLN A 332 42.66 -13.76 -0.54
N GLU A 333 41.69 -14.17 -1.36
CA GLU A 333 41.08 -13.29 -2.36
C GLU A 333 40.32 -12.13 -1.72
N VAL A 334 39.49 -12.41 -0.71
CA VAL A 334 38.78 -11.38 0.08
C VAL A 334 39.75 -10.45 0.80
N LEU A 335 40.86 -10.96 1.37
CA LEU A 335 41.89 -10.12 1.99
C LEU A 335 42.59 -9.19 0.98
N GLN A 336 42.83 -9.65 -0.24
CA GLN A 336 43.40 -8.81 -1.31
C GLN A 336 42.41 -7.75 -1.81
N GLN A 337 41.11 -8.09 -1.86
CA GLN A 337 40.04 -7.17 -2.25
C GLN A 337 39.80 -6.09 -1.19
N ILE A 338 39.73 -6.48 0.09
CA ILE A 338 39.67 -5.55 1.22
C ILE A 338 40.87 -4.60 1.18
N GLY A 339 42.08 -5.10 0.88
CA GLY A 339 43.27 -4.27 0.75
C GLY A 339 43.26 -3.27 -0.41
N ARG A 340 42.46 -3.51 -1.46
CA ARG A 340 42.29 -2.58 -2.61
C ARG A 340 41.21 -1.54 -2.38
N ASP A 341 40.13 -1.91 -1.69
CA ASP A 341 38.91 -1.08 -1.62
C ASP A 341 38.80 -0.29 -0.29
N LEU A 342 39.62 -0.59 0.73
CA LEU A 342 39.58 0.16 1.98
C LEU A 342 40.42 1.45 1.95
N PRO A 343 39.87 2.59 2.42
CA PRO A 343 40.63 3.82 2.65
C PRO A 343 41.82 3.64 3.59
N ALA A 344 42.94 4.34 3.32
CA ALA A 344 44.23 4.14 3.99
C ALA A 344 44.21 4.25 5.53
N HIS A 345 43.27 5.00 6.11
CA HIS A 345 43.18 5.21 7.56
C HIS A 345 42.64 3.99 8.33
N PHE A 346 42.00 3.02 7.66
CA PHE A 346 41.59 1.77 8.30
C PHE A 346 42.70 0.71 8.36
N ARG A 347 43.83 0.97 7.70
CA ARG A 347 44.94 0.01 7.64
C ARG A 347 45.60 -0.19 9.01
N GLU A 348 45.87 0.90 9.71
CA GLU A 348 46.55 0.86 11.02
C GLU A 348 45.71 0.12 12.09
N THR A 349 44.39 0.39 12.13
CA THR A 349 43.47 -0.25 13.07
C THR A 349 43.30 -1.75 12.80
N ILE A 350 43.27 -2.15 11.52
CA ILE A 350 43.21 -3.56 11.13
C ILE A 350 44.53 -4.28 11.46
N GLU A 351 45.68 -3.65 11.20
CA GLU A 351 46.99 -4.22 11.55
C GLU A 351 47.16 -4.38 13.08
N GLU A 352 46.68 -3.43 13.88
CA GLU A 352 46.65 -3.55 15.35
C GLU A 352 45.75 -4.70 15.82
N TYR A 353 44.57 -4.86 15.22
CA TYR A 353 43.66 -5.96 15.53
C TYR A 353 44.30 -7.32 15.25
N PHE A 354 44.92 -7.50 14.07
CA PHE A 354 45.58 -8.76 13.73
C PHE A 354 46.84 -9.03 14.57
N LYS A 355 47.60 -7.99 14.95
CA LYS A 355 48.72 -8.13 15.90
C LYS A 355 48.24 -8.64 17.26
N ARG A 356 47.16 -8.07 17.81
CA ARG A 356 46.55 -8.56 19.07
C ARG A 356 46.05 -9.99 18.94
N LEU A 357 45.34 -10.31 17.86
CA LEU A 357 44.82 -11.65 17.62
C LEU A 357 45.94 -12.71 17.53
N ALA A 358 47.06 -12.37 16.89
CA ALA A 358 48.23 -13.26 16.79
C ALA A 358 48.97 -13.41 18.12
N GLN A 359 48.94 -12.40 18.99
CA GLN A 359 49.48 -12.48 20.36
C GLN A 359 48.59 -13.33 21.28
N ASP A 360 47.27 -13.20 21.15
CA ASP A 360 46.29 -13.94 21.96
C ASP A 360 46.13 -15.41 21.50
N GLY A 361 46.55 -15.74 20.27
CA GLY A 361 46.59 -17.09 19.73
C GLY A 361 47.81 -17.94 20.15
N VAL A 362 48.70 -17.41 21.00
CA VAL A 362 49.81 -18.16 21.61
C VAL A 362 49.50 -18.41 23.09
N LYS A 363 48.58 -19.35 23.35
CA LYS A 363 48.46 -20.06 24.63
C LYS A 363 48.11 -21.52 24.39
#